data_AF-A0A961G6P9-F1
#
_entry.id   AF-A0A961G6P9-F1
#
_cell.length_a   1.000
_cell.length_b   1.000
_cell.length_c   1.000
_cell.angle_alpha   90.00
_cell.angle_beta   90.00
_cell.angle_gamma   90.00
#
_symmetry.space_group_name_H-M   'P 1'
#
loop_
_entity.id
_entity.type
_entity.pdbx_description
1 polymer ?
#
loop_
_entity_poly.entity_id
_entity_poly.type
_entity_poly.pdbx_seq_one_letter_code
_entity_poly.pdbx_strand_id
1 'polypeptide(L)'
;VPREMAIELFKPFVMREIVARDIAGNVKAAKRLIERGDDRIWDILEEVIKEHPVLLNRAPTLHRLGIQAFEPVLIDGKALRLHPLVCEAYNADFDGDQMAIHVPLSEEAQAEARILMLAAEHILNPKDGKPVVTPSQDMVLGNYYLTMEDAGREGEGMVFKDADEAIMAYRNGYVHLHTRVGIA
;
A
#
# COMPACT_ATOMS: atom_id res chain seq x y z
N VAL A 1 2.88 -8.28 -0.23
CA VAL A 1 2.59 -9.71 -0.45
C VAL A 1 3.68 -10.55 0.23
N PRO A 2 3.31 -11.53 1.06
CA PRO A 2 4.25 -12.50 1.63
C PRO A 2 5.15 -13.16 0.58
N ARG A 3 6.45 -13.27 0.88
CA ARG A 3 7.45 -13.91 0.01
C ARG A 3 7.06 -15.33 -0.43
N GLU A 4 6.63 -16.17 0.51
CA GLU A 4 6.23 -17.56 0.23
C GLU A 4 5.04 -17.63 -0.74
N MET A 5 4.03 -16.78 -0.52
CA MET A 5 2.84 -16.70 -1.39
C MET A 5 3.23 -16.21 -2.79
N ALA A 6 4.10 -15.20 -2.87
CA ALA A 6 4.56 -14.66 -4.14
C ALA A 6 5.33 -15.70 -4.97
N ILE A 7 6.20 -16.51 -4.34
CA ILE A 7 6.87 -17.62 -5.04
C ILE A 7 5.86 -18.59 -5.67
N GLU A 8 4.81 -18.98 -4.95
CA GLU A 8 3.84 -19.93 -5.48
C GLU A 8 3.02 -19.33 -6.64
N LEU A 9 2.64 -18.06 -6.54
CA LEU A 9 1.88 -17.37 -7.58
C LEU A 9 2.72 -17.13 -8.85
N PHE A 10 3.98 -16.74 -8.70
CA PHE A 10 4.87 -16.36 -9.80
C PHE A 10 5.82 -17.49 -10.23
N LYS A 11 5.64 -18.71 -9.70
CA LYS A 11 6.51 -19.87 -9.93
C LYS A 11 6.88 -20.09 -11.40
N PRO A 12 5.93 -20.07 -12.37
CA PRO A 12 6.27 -20.30 -13.77
C PRO A 12 7.20 -19.21 -14.35
N PHE A 13 6.98 -17.95 -13.95
CA PHE A 13 7.77 -16.80 -14.40
C PHE A 13 9.18 -16.84 -13.83
N VAL A 14 9.32 -17.11 -12.53
CA VAL A 14 10.61 -17.28 -11.86
C VAL A 14 11.39 -18.45 -12.46
N MET A 15 10.73 -19.58 -12.74
CA MET A 15 11.37 -20.73 -13.39
C MET A 15 11.88 -20.40 -14.80
N ARG A 16 11.13 -19.61 -15.58
CA ARG A 16 11.56 -19.13 -16.89
C ARG A 16 12.82 -18.27 -16.77
N GLU A 17 12.86 -17.33 -15.83
CA GLU A 17 14.02 -16.45 -15.66
C GLU A 17 15.26 -17.16 -15.11
N ILE A 18 15.10 -18.13 -14.21
CA ILE A 18 16.22 -18.96 -13.73
C ILE A 18 16.89 -19.70 -14.91
N VAL A 19 16.11 -20.22 -15.85
CA VAL A 19 16.64 -20.91 -17.04
C VAL A 19 17.22 -19.90 -18.04
N ALA A 20 16.54 -18.77 -18.27
CA ALA A 20 17.02 -17.73 -19.19
C ALA A 20 18.37 -17.11 -18.77
N ARG A 21 18.66 -17.11 -17.46
CA ARG A 21 19.92 -16.61 -16.89
C ARG A 21 21.00 -17.68 -16.72
N ASP A 22 20.79 -18.89 -17.25
CA ASP A 22 21.69 -20.04 -17.11
C ASP A 22 21.99 -20.45 -15.66
N ILE A 23 21.15 -20.04 -14.69
CA ILE A 23 21.28 -20.43 -13.28
C ILE A 23 20.91 -21.91 -13.09
N ALA A 24 19.98 -22.41 -13.91
CA ALA A 24 19.66 -23.84 -13.99
C ALA A 24 19.55 -24.29 -15.44
N GLY A 25 20.16 -25.43 -15.77
CA GLY A 25 20.17 -25.95 -17.15
C GLY A 25 18.83 -26.46 -17.69
N ASN A 26 17.77 -26.56 -16.86
CA ASN A 26 16.43 -26.89 -17.31
C ASN A 26 15.35 -26.56 -16.26
N VAL A 27 14.09 -26.60 -16.71
CA VAL A 27 12.88 -26.37 -15.90
C VAL A 27 12.81 -27.26 -14.65
N LYS A 28 13.25 -28.52 -14.73
CA LYS A 28 13.22 -29.46 -13.59
C LYS A 28 14.26 -29.08 -12.52
N ALA A 29 15.43 -28.61 -12.94
CA ALA A 29 16.47 -28.10 -12.05
C ALA A 29 16.04 -26.77 -11.40
N ALA A 30 15.43 -25.85 -12.17
CA ALA A 30 14.88 -24.60 -11.65
C ALA A 30 13.82 -24.86 -10.57
N LYS A 31 12.89 -25.80 -10.81
CA LYS A 31 11.89 -26.20 -9.81
C LYS A 31 12.51 -26.67 -8.49
N ARG A 32 13.58 -27.48 -8.55
CA ARG A 32 14.29 -27.95 -7.35
C ARG A 32 14.99 -26.83 -6.60
N LEU A 33 15.50 -25.81 -7.28
CA LEU A 33 16.10 -24.65 -6.63
C LEU A 33 15.04 -23.89 -5.83
N ILE A 34 13.86 -23.67 -6.42
CA ILE A 34 12.73 -23.01 -5.75
C ILE A 34 12.28 -23.81 -4.52
N GLU A 35 12.11 -25.12 -4.65
CA GLU A 35 11.70 -25.99 -3.53
C GLU A 35 12.75 -26.04 -2.39
N ARG A 36 14.02 -25.77 -2.68
CA ARG A 36 15.09 -25.70 -1.67
C ARG A 36 15.19 -24.34 -0.98
N GLY A 37 14.54 -23.30 -1.52
CA GLY A 37 14.64 -21.93 -1.00
C GLY A 37 16.04 -21.33 -1.17
N ASP A 38 16.69 -21.55 -2.33
CA ASP A 38 17.99 -20.93 -2.63
C ASP A 38 17.87 -19.40 -2.64
N ASP A 39 18.77 -18.71 -1.93
CA ASP A 39 18.67 -17.25 -1.72
C ASP A 39 18.69 -16.45 -3.03
N ARG A 40 19.32 -16.98 -4.08
CA ARG A 40 19.41 -16.32 -5.41
C ARG A 40 18.05 -16.15 -6.09
N ILE A 41 17.02 -16.85 -5.61
CA ILE A 41 15.67 -16.82 -6.18
C ILE A 41 14.93 -15.56 -5.75
N TRP A 42 15.26 -15.00 -4.59
CA TRP A 42 14.57 -13.82 -4.06
C TRP A 42 14.81 -12.58 -4.92
N ASP A 43 16.04 -12.39 -5.41
CA ASP A 43 16.37 -11.29 -6.32
C ASP A 43 15.60 -11.41 -7.65
N ILE A 44 15.53 -12.64 -8.19
CA ILE A 44 14.79 -12.92 -9.43
C ILE A 44 13.29 -12.70 -9.22
N LEU A 45 12.75 -13.12 -8.08
CA LEU A 45 11.35 -12.93 -7.73
C LEU A 45 11.01 -11.44 -7.66
N GLU A 46 11.85 -10.62 -7.02
CA GLU A 46 11.64 -9.19 -6.92
C GLU A 46 11.63 -8.50 -8.29
N GLU A 47 12.51 -8.92 -9.20
CA GLU A 47 12.53 -8.42 -10.58
C GLU A 47 11.33 -8.88 -11.40
N VAL A 48 10.88 -10.14 -11.26
CA VAL A 48 9.70 -10.66 -11.96
C VAL A 48 8.41 -9.97 -11.50
N ILE A 49 8.33 -9.63 -10.22
CA ILE A 49 7.16 -9.00 -9.63
C ILE A 49 7.08 -7.51 -9.97
N LYS A 50 8.23 -6.89 -10.25
CA LYS A 50 8.29 -5.48 -10.64
C LYS A 50 7.48 -5.27 -11.93
N GLU A 51 6.55 -4.31 -11.87
CA GLU A 51 5.63 -3.99 -12.98
C GLU A 51 4.62 -5.11 -13.33
N HIS A 52 4.44 -6.10 -12.46
CA HIS A 52 3.39 -7.13 -12.62
C HIS A 52 2.26 -6.91 -11.61
N PRO A 53 1.15 -6.24 -12.01
CA PRO A 53 0.07 -5.92 -11.09
C PRO A 53 -0.67 -7.18 -10.62
N VAL A 54 -1.18 -7.17 -9.40
CA VAL A 54 -2.01 -8.23 -8.84
C VAL A 54 -3.41 -7.70 -8.52
N LEU A 55 -4.42 -8.55 -8.67
CA LEU A 55 -5.79 -8.21 -8.29
C LEU A 55 -6.09 -8.73 -6.89
N LEU A 56 -6.58 -7.86 -6.02
CA LEU A 56 -7.09 -8.22 -4.71
C LEU A 56 -8.61 -8.20 -4.71
N ASN A 57 -9.23 -9.23 -4.13
CA ASN A 57 -10.67 -9.37 -4.00
C ASN A 57 -11.04 -9.78 -2.57
N ARG A 58 -12.11 -9.19 -2.02
CA ARG A 58 -12.73 -9.63 -0.76
C ARG A 58 -14.14 -10.15 -1.03
N ALA A 59 -14.45 -11.34 -0.54
CA ALA A 59 -15.79 -11.91 -0.62
C ALA A 59 -16.64 -11.46 0.58
N PRO A 60 -17.94 -11.16 0.39
CA PRO A 60 -18.67 -11.11 -0.87
C PRO A 60 -18.40 -9.82 -1.67
N THR A 61 -18.29 -9.92 -3.00
CA THR A 61 -18.05 -8.77 -3.87
C THR A 61 -19.38 -8.08 -4.22
N LEU A 62 -19.66 -6.93 -3.59
CA LEU A 62 -20.93 -6.21 -3.76
C LEU A 62 -20.93 -5.20 -4.91
N HIS A 63 -19.76 -4.68 -5.28
CA HIS A 63 -19.60 -3.65 -6.31
C HIS A 63 -18.20 -3.70 -6.91
N ARG A 64 -17.99 -3.00 -8.03
CA ARG A 64 -16.71 -3.03 -8.77
C ARG A 64 -15.47 -2.68 -7.94
N LEU A 65 -15.61 -1.80 -6.93
CA LEU A 65 -14.50 -1.43 -6.04
C LEU A 65 -14.04 -2.56 -5.10
N GLY A 66 -14.79 -3.66 -5.01
CA GLY A 66 -14.39 -4.85 -4.25
C GLY A 66 -13.34 -5.70 -4.97
N ILE A 67 -12.92 -5.30 -6.18
CA ILE A 67 -11.77 -5.85 -6.89
C ILE A 67 -10.94 -4.69 -7.43
N GLN A 68 -9.67 -4.63 -7.06
CA GLN A 68 -8.74 -3.58 -7.51
C GLN A 68 -7.37 -4.20 -7.77
N ALA A 69 -6.61 -3.55 -8.66
CA ALA A 69 -5.23 -3.90 -8.95
C ALA A 69 -4.27 -3.10 -8.05
N PHE A 70 -3.18 -3.75 -7.67
CA PHE A 70 -2.08 -3.17 -6.89
C PHE A 70 -0.74 -3.61 -7.44
N GLU A 71 0.27 -2.78 -7.25
CA GLU A 71 1.67 -3.21 -7.38
C GLU A 71 2.08 -3.97 -6.11
N PRO A 72 2.40 -5.26 -6.21
CA PRO A 72 2.80 -6.06 -5.06
C PRO A 72 4.18 -5.66 -4.53
N VAL A 73 4.27 -5.33 -3.24
CA VAL A 73 5.55 -5.17 -2.53
C VAL A 73 5.85 -6.41 -1.70
N LEU A 74 7.02 -7.01 -1.87
CA LEU A 74 7.44 -8.17 -1.07
C LEU A 74 7.61 -7.80 0.40
N ILE A 75 7.07 -8.64 1.29
CA ILE A 75 7.19 -8.48 2.74
C ILE A 75 7.47 -9.84 3.39
N ASP A 76 8.07 -9.78 4.57
CA ASP A 76 8.21 -10.93 5.43
C ASP A 76 6.91 -11.22 6.19
N GLY A 77 6.74 -12.47 6.62
CA GLY A 77 5.53 -12.95 7.30
C GLY A 77 4.55 -13.65 6.36
N LYS A 78 3.32 -13.90 6.84
CA LYS A 78 2.29 -14.68 6.13
C LYS A 78 0.99 -13.91 5.82
N ALA A 79 0.85 -12.70 6.35
CA ALA A 79 -0.32 -11.88 6.16
C ALA A 79 -0.14 -10.89 5.00
N LEU A 80 -1.19 -10.67 4.21
CA LEU A 80 -1.24 -9.56 3.27
C LEU A 80 -1.28 -8.24 4.04
N ARG A 81 -0.65 -7.21 3.48
CA ARG A 81 -0.79 -5.84 3.95
C ARG A 81 -1.60 -5.08 2.92
N LEU A 82 -2.59 -4.33 3.39
CA LEU A 82 -3.49 -3.53 2.58
C LEU A 82 -3.38 -2.06 3.03
N HIS A 83 -3.48 -1.13 2.09
CA HIS A 83 -3.44 0.29 2.41
C HIS A 83 -4.73 0.70 3.16
N PRO A 84 -4.67 1.44 4.28
CA PRO A 84 -5.85 1.76 5.08
C PRO A 84 -6.96 2.49 4.31
N LEU A 85 -6.61 3.39 3.39
CA LEU A 85 -7.58 4.16 2.59
C LEU A 85 -8.36 3.33 1.56
N VAL A 86 -7.97 2.08 1.29
CA VAL A 86 -8.77 1.21 0.41
C VAL A 86 -9.68 0.26 1.20
N CYS A 87 -9.56 0.20 2.53
CA CYS A 87 -10.38 -0.68 3.37
C CYS A 87 -11.89 -0.40 3.22
N GLU A 88 -12.28 0.88 3.11
CA GLU A 88 -13.67 1.28 2.89
C GLU A 88 -14.21 0.71 1.56
N ALA A 89 -13.40 0.79 0.49
CA ALA A 89 -13.75 0.23 -0.82
C ALA A 89 -13.90 -1.30 -0.79
N TYR A 90 -13.24 -2.01 0.13
CA TYR A 90 -13.41 -3.45 0.30
C TYR A 90 -14.43 -3.83 1.37
N ASN A 91 -14.96 -2.84 2.11
CA ASN A 91 -15.70 -3.04 3.35
C ASN A 91 -14.96 -3.97 4.33
N ALA A 92 -13.63 -3.85 4.39
CA ALA A 92 -12.73 -4.74 5.12
C ALA A 92 -12.25 -4.09 6.42
N ASP A 93 -12.02 -4.92 7.43
CA ASP A 93 -11.27 -4.55 8.64
C ASP A 93 -10.10 -5.52 8.86
N PHE A 94 -9.46 -5.44 10.03
CA PHE A 94 -8.27 -6.23 10.35
C PHE A 94 -8.50 -7.19 11.53
N ASP A 95 -9.72 -7.70 11.70
CA ASP A 95 -10.08 -8.60 12.81
C ASP A 95 -9.98 -10.11 12.48
N GLY A 96 -9.64 -10.45 11.23
CA GLY A 96 -9.60 -11.82 10.74
C GLY A 96 -10.02 -11.98 9.28
N ASP A 97 -10.45 -10.89 8.64
CA ASP A 97 -10.79 -10.83 7.23
C ASP A 97 -9.72 -11.45 6.29
N GLN A 98 -10.20 -12.16 5.28
CA GLN A 98 -9.37 -12.81 4.26
C GLN A 98 -9.64 -12.22 2.88
N MET A 99 -8.59 -12.14 2.07
CA MET A 99 -8.66 -11.66 0.69
C MET A 99 -8.05 -12.69 -0.26
N ALA A 100 -8.64 -12.81 -1.45
CA ALA A 100 -8.07 -13.55 -2.55
C ALA A 100 -7.15 -12.65 -3.37
N ILE A 101 -6.05 -13.22 -3.85
CA ILE A 101 -5.11 -12.59 -4.76
C ILE A 101 -5.10 -13.34 -6.09
N HIS A 102 -5.15 -12.60 -7.19
CA HIS A 102 -5.12 -13.15 -8.54
C HIS A 102 -4.00 -12.47 -9.35
N VAL A 103 -3.34 -13.24 -10.21
CA VAL A 103 -2.27 -12.74 -11.10
C VAL A 103 -2.77 -12.74 -12.53
N PRO A 104 -2.92 -11.56 -13.18
CA PRO A 104 -3.17 -11.46 -14.62
C PRO A 104 -1.99 -12.05 -15.39
N LEU A 105 -2.24 -12.95 -16.34
CA LEU A 105 -1.18 -13.67 -17.04
C LEU A 105 -0.81 -13.06 -18.40
N SER A 106 -1.80 -12.68 -19.21
CA SER A 106 -1.55 -12.10 -20.54
C SER A 106 -1.12 -10.64 -20.44
N GLU A 107 -0.39 -10.15 -21.45
CA GLU A 107 0.07 -8.75 -21.51
C GLU A 107 -1.13 -7.79 -21.54
N GLU A 108 -2.20 -8.16 -22.25
CA GLU A 108 -3.44 -7.38 -22.32
C GLU A 108 -4.11 -7.28 -20.96
N ALA A 109 -4.16 -8.38 -20.20
CA ALA A 109 -4.76 -8.38 -18.87
C ALA A 109 -3.93 -7.61 -17.84
N GLN A 110 -2.60 -7.64 -17.96
CA GLN A 110 -1.71 -6.82 -17.13
C GLN A 110 -1.87 -5.33 -17.46
N ALA A 111 -1.96 -4.99 -18.75
CA ALA A 111 -2.21 -3.62 -19.19
C ALA A 111 -3.58 -3.12 -18.73
N GLU A 112 -4.63 -3.92 -18.86
CA GLU A 112 -5.98 -3.60 -18.38
C GLU A 112 -6.00 -3.38 -16.86
N ALA A 113 -5.36 -4.27 -16.09
CA ALA A 113 -5.25 -4.14 -14.64
C ALA A 113 -4.57 -2.83 -14.24
N ARG A 114 -3.49 -2.46 -14.95
CA ARG A 114 -2.73 -1.23 -14.71
C ARG A 114 -3.49 0.03 -15.09
N ILE A 115 -4.17 0.05 -16.24
CA ILE A 115 -4.80 1.24 -16.78
C ILE A 115 -6.19 1.48 -16.17
N LEU A 116 -6.95 0.41 -15.93
CA LEU A 116 -8.37 0.51 -15.55
C LEU A 116 -8.67 0.08 -14.12
N MET A 117 -7.86 -0.81 -13.54
CA MET A 117 -8.18 -1.41 -12.25
C MET A 117 -7.30 -0.94 -11.09
N LEU A 118 -6.24 -0.18 -11.37
CA LEU A 118 -5.30 0.28 -10.35
C LEU A 118 -6.04 1.09 -9.28
N ALA A 119 -5.82 0.75 -8.01
CA ALA A 119 -6.54 1.39 -6.90
C ALA A 119 -6.38 2.93 -6.87
N ALA A 120 -5.26 3.45 -7.39
CA ALA A 120 -5.00 4.89 -7.51
C ALA A 120 -5.99 5.63 -8.43
N GLU A 121 -6.61 4.94 -9.40
CA GLU A 121 -7.61 5.53 -10.31
C GLU A 121 -9.02 5.52 -9.70
N HIS A 122 -9.22 4.82 -8.59
CA HIS A 122 -10.53 4.58 -7.98
C HIS A 122 -10.79 5.46 -6.75
N ILE A 123 -10.68 6.78 -6.94
CA ILE A 123 -10.81 7.78 -5.86
C ILE A 123 -12.27 8.14 -5.55
N LEU A 124 -13.17 8.01 -6.54
CA LEU A 124 -14.58 8.40 -6.43
C LEU A 124 -15.52 7.18 -6.45
N ASN A 125 -16.57 7.23 -5.64
CA ASN A 125 -17.63 6.24 -5.66
C ASN A 125 -18.46 6.37 -6.95
N PRO A 126 -18.63 5.29 -7.73
CA PRO A 126 -19.38 5.34 -8.99
C PRO A 126 -20.86 5.71 -8.83
N LYS A 127 -21.44 5.49 -7.64
CA LYS A 127 -22.87 5.69 -7.38
C LYS A 127 -23.23 7.17 -7.23
N ASP A 128 -22.41 7.94 -6.52
CA ASP A 128 -22.75 9.31 -6.10
C ASP A 128 -21.61 10.32 -6.29
N GLY A 129 -20.45 9.90 -6.79
CA GLY A 129 -19.30 10.77 -7.08
C GLY A 129 -18.58 11.28 -5.83
N LYS A 130 -18.90 10.76 -4.63
CA LYS A 130 -18.18 11.14 -3.41
C LYS A 130 -16.84 10.42 -3.32
N PRO A 131 -15.82 11.01 -2.65
CA PRO A 131 -14.54 10.33 -2.44
C PRO A 131 -14.70 9.06 -1.59
N VAL A 132 -14.09 7.96 -2.03
CA VAL A 132 -14.05 6.67 -1.29
C VAL A 132 -12.76 6.51 -0.49
N VAL A 133 -11.73 7.30 -0.80
CA VAL A 133 -10.41 7.24 -0.13
C VAL A 133 -10.31 8.23 1.05
N THR A 134 -11.43 8.45 1.74
CA THR A 134 -11.48 9.44 2.83
C THR A 134 -10.77 8.88 4.07
N PRO A 135 -9.88 9.64 4.73
CA PRO A 135 -9.28 9.20 5.99
C PRO A 135 -10.35 8.86 7.03
N SER A 136 -10.12 7.83 7.83
CA SER A 136 -11.04 7.38 8.86
C SER A 136 -10.34 7.24 10.21
N GLN A 137 -11.14 7.15 11.28
CA GLN A 137 -10.71 6.84 12.65
C GLN A 137 -9.51 7.69 13.10
N ASP A 138 -8.35 7.07 13.34
CA ASP A 138 -7.16 7.67 13.91
C ASP A 138 -6.57 8.77 13.03
N MET A 139 -6.68 8.65 11.70
CA MET A 139 -6.22 9.69 10.78
C MET A 139 -7.03 10.97 10.94
N VAL A 140 -8.35 10.85 11.17
CA VAL A 140 -9.23 12.00 11.42
C VAL A 140 -8.95 12.55 12.81
N LEU A 141 -8.82 11.69 13.82
CA LEU A 141 -8.54 12.10 15.19
C LEU A 141 -7.21 12.85 15.31
N GLY A 142 -6.15 12.38 14.64
CA GLY A 142 -4.84 13.04 14.62
C GLY A 142 -4.91 14.43 14.01
N ASN A 143 -5.54 14.56 12.83
CA ASN A 143 -5.74 15.86 12.19
C ASN A 143 -6.59 16.80 13.04
N TYR A 144 -7.66 16.28 13.65
CA TYR A 144 -8.52 17.05 14.55
C TYR A 144 -7.72 17.58 15.75
N TYR A 145 -6.97 16.71 16.43
CA TYR A 145 -6.14 17.11 17.57
C TYR A 145 -5.08 18.14 17.18
N LEU A 146 -4.37 17.94 16.07
CA LEU A 146 -3.35 18.87 15.58
C LEU A 146 -3.90 20.26 15.22
N THR A 147 -5.18 20.35 14.88
CA THR A 147 -5.85 21.61 14.46
C THR A 147 -6.70 22.24 15.56
N MET A 148 -6.69 21.68 16.76
CA MET A 148 -7.31 22.30 17.92
C MET A 148 -6.53 23.53 18.38
N GLU A 149 -7.27 24.48 18.95
CA GLU A 149 -6.72 25.68 19.58
C GLU A 149 -7.23 25.81 21.01
N ASP A 150 -6.38 26.31 21.90
CA ASP A 150 -6.73 26.58 23.29
C ASP A 150 -6.39 28.04 23.61
N ALA A 151 -7.40 28.80 24.03
CA ALA A 151 -7.21 30.18 24.46
C ALA A 151 -6.43 30.24 25.78
N GLY A 152 -5.56 31.25 25.92
CA GLY A 152 -4.74 31.48 27.10
C GLY A 152 -3.51 30.58 27.23
N ARG A 153 -3.09 29.89 26.14
CA ARG A 153 -1.89 29.04 26.13
C ARG A 153 -0.60 29.87 26.13
N GLU A 154 0.48 29.26 26.60
CA GLU A 154 1.82 29.85 26.55
C GLU A 154 2.22 30.23 25.12
N GLY A 155 2.71 31.46 24.97
CA GLY A 155 3.14 32.02 23.69
C GLY A 155 2.00 32.46 22.76
N GLU A 156 0.76 32.56 23.26
CA GLU A 156 -0.36 33.08 22.46
C GLU A 156 -0.07 34.49 21.95
N GLY A 157 -0.35 34.71 20.66
CA GLY A 157 -0.12 35.99 19.99
C GLY A 157 1.32 36.24 19.54
N MET A 158 2.24 35.29 19.76
CA MET A 158 3.56 35.34 19.13
C MET A 158 3.44 35.30 17.61
N VAL A 159 4.31 36.01 16.91
CA VAL A 159 4.36 36.05 15.45
C VAL A 159 5.72 35.51 15.00
N PHE A 160 5.69 34.49 14.15
CA PHE A 160 6.87 33.86 13.57
C PHE A 160 7.03 34.28 12.11
N LYS A 161 8.25 34.31 11.61
CA LYS A 161 8.57 34.67 10.23
C LYS A 161 8.05 33.65 9.22
N ASP A 162 7.99 32.37 9.59
CA ASP A 162 7.59 31.22 8.77
C ASP A 162 7.22 30.00 9.65
N ALA A 163 6.75 28.92 9.00
CA ALA A 163 6.39 27.68 9.67
C ALA A 163 7.59 26.98 10.34
N ASP A 164 8.80 27.13 9.79
CA ASP A 164 10.00 26.49 10.34
C ASP A 164 10.39 27.11 11.69
N GLU A 165 10.31 28.44 11.81
CA GLU A 165 10.53 29.14 13.07
C GLU A 165 9.45 28.77 14.11
N ALA A 166 8.19 28.65 13.71
CA ALA A 166 7.12 28.19 14.59
C ALA A 166 7.37 26.75 15.10
N ILE A 167 7.80 25.84 14.22
CA ILE A 167 8.17 24.47 14.60
C ILE A 167 9.38 24.45 15.55
N MET A 168 10.37 25.31 15.31
CA MET A 168 11.52 25.46 16.20
C MET A 168 11.10 25.97 17.58
N ALA A 169 10.21 26.96 17.64
CA ALA A 169 9.66 27.47 18.89
C ALA A 169 8.88 26.39 19.66
N TYR A 170 8.05 25.61 18.97
CA TYR A 170 7.35 24.46 19.55
C TYR A 170 8.32 23.42 20.13
N ARG A 171 9.36 23.04 19.37
CA ARG A 171 10.37 22.06 19.81
C ARG A 171 11.18 22.52 21.02
N ASN A 172 11.42 23.83 21.12
CA ASN A 172 12.12 24.43 22.26
C ASN A 172 11.20 24.70 23.47
N GLY A 173 9.89 24.44 23.33
CA GLY A 173 8.91 24.63 24.40
C GLY A 173 8.47 26.08 24.61
N TYR A 174 8.75 26.99 23.67
CA TYR A 174 8.32 28.40 23.77
C TYR A 174 6.84 28.60 23.42
N VAL A 175 6.23 27.66 22.71
CA VAL A 175 4.80 27.60 22.38
C VAL A 175 4.30 26.17 22.51
N HIS A 176 3.02 26.01 22.81
CA HIS A 176 2.35 24.71 22.82
C HIS A 176 1.76 24.40 21.43
N LEU A 177 1.51 23.12 21.13
CA LEU A 177 0.92 22.66 19.87
C LEU A 177 -0.39 23.39 19.51
N HIS A 178 -1.22 23.69 20.51
CA HIS A 178 -2.52 24.36 20.38
C HIS A 178 -2.48 25.87 20.66
N THR A 179 -1.29 26.46 20.74
CA THR A 179 -1.15 27.91 20.94
C THR A 179 -1.52 28.65 19.66
N ARG A 180 -2.39 29.66 19.75
CA ARG A 180 -2.68 30.56 18.63
C ARG A 180 -1.50 31.49 18.37
N VAL A 181 -0.93 31.41 17.18
CA VAL A 181 0.23 32.19 16.75
C VAL A 181 -0.02 32.81 15.38
N GLY A 182 0.68 33.90 15.08
CA GLY A 182 0.73 34.46 13.74
C GLY A 182 1.92 33.89 12.96
N ILE A 183 1.75 33.70 11.66
CA ILE A 183 2.86 33.49 10.72
C ILE A 183 2.84 34.69 9.76
N ALA A 184 3.97 35.37 9.61
CA ALA A 184 4.14 36.59 8.82
C ALA A 184 4.23 36.34 7.31
#